data_AF-A0A2W4R753-F1
#
_entry.id   AF-A0A2W4R753-F1
#
_cell.length_a   1.000
_cell.length_b   1.000
_cell.length_c   1.000
_cell.angle_alpha   90.00
_cell.angle_beta   90.00
_cell.angle_gamma   90.00
#
_symmetry.space_group_name_H-M   'P 1'
#
loop_
_entity.id
_entity.type
_entity.pdbx_description
1 polymer ?
#
loop_
_entity_poly.entity_id
_entity_poly.type
_entity_poly.pdbx_seq_one_letter_code
_entity_poly.pdbx_strand_id
1 'polypeptide(L)'
;MTHHPNTGDRPDNAAFALTLIGEELKSRRFFNALHELGFEYSFFQPHLDHPILQTVGLDPNNDDIFDFYSDLMDRHSKLISAETKSVNAQAKEVYDTLMRKKQSQ
;
A
#
# COMPACT_ATOMS: atom_id res chain seq x y z
N MET A 1 6.66 29.47 -29.32
CA MET A 1 5.85 28.52 -28.53
C MET A 1 6.78 27.78 -27.60
N THR A 2 6.99 28.31 -26.40
CA THR A 2 7.85 27.72 -25.38
C THR A 2 7.04 26.69 -24.61
N HIS A 3 7.41 25.41 -24.71
CA HIS A 3 6.94 24.37 -23.81
C HIS A 3 7.40 24.73 -22.40
N HIS A 4 6.48 25.19 -21.56
CA HIS A 4 6.69 25.20 -20.13
C HIS A 4 6.56 23.76 -19.63
N PRO A 5 7.59 23.18 -18.98
CA PRO A 5 7.37 21.99 -18.19
C PRO A 5 6.45 22.39 -17.04
N ASN A 6 5.23 21.86 -17.04
CA ASN A 6 4.32 21.97 -15.90
C ASN A 6 4.87 21.06 -14.78
N THR A 7 5.93 21.50 -14.11
CA THR A 7 6.38 20.94 -12.84
C THR A 7 5.47 21.50 -11.75
N GLY A 8 4.19 21.10 -11.79
CA GLY A 8 3.37 21.13 -10.59
C GLY A 8 4.06 20.19 -9.61
N ASP A 9 4.46 20.74 -8.46
CA ASP A 9 5.12 20.09 -7.34
C ASP A 9 4.46 18.74 -7.06
N ARG A 10 4.97 17.67 -7.68
CA ARG A 10 4.40 16.33 -7.55
C ARG A 10 4.79 15.93 -6.13
N PRO A 11 3.84 15.62 -5.23
CA PRO A 11 4.18 15.21 -3.88
C PRO A 11 5.24 14.12 -3.98
N ASP A 12 6.30 14.21 -3.16
CA ASP A 12 7.39 13.23 -3.16
C ASP A 12 6.75 11.83 -3.26
N ASN A 13 6.94 11.17 -4.40
CA ASN A 13 6.23 9.94 -4.72
C ASN A 13 6.47 8.90 -3.63
N ALA A 14 7.60 8.97 -2.93
CA ALA A 14 7.88 8.14 -1.76
C ALA A 14 6.98 8.48 -0.57
N ALA A 15 6.88 9.75 -0.18
CA ALA A 15 6.00 10.20 0.90
C ALA A 15 4.51 9.91 0.60
N PHE A 16 4.10 10.10 -0.66
CA PHE A 16 2.75 9.79 -1.09
C PHE A 16 2.48 8.28 -1.05
N ALA A 17 3.39 7.45 -1.58
CA ALA A 17 3.28 5.99 -1.50
C ALA A 17 3.21 5.51 -0.06
N LEU A 18 4.08 6.00 0.82
CA LEU A 18 4.07 5.65 2.26
C LEU A 18 2.73 5.99 2.91
N THR A 19 2.14 7.13 2.56
CA THR A 19 0.82 7.54 3.06
C THR A 19 -0.25 6.55 2.60
N LEU A 20 -0.32 6.27 1.29
CA LEU A 20 -1.30 5.32 0.74
C LEU A 20 -1.16 3.91 1.33
N ILE A 21 0.08 3.42 1.45
CA ILE A 21 0.38 2.12 2.07
C ILE A 21 -0.11 2.13 3.53
N GLY A 22 0.13 3.20 4.28
CA GLY A 22 -0.34 3.33 5.65
C GLY A 22 -1.87 3.28 5.76
N GLU A 23 -2.60 3.98 4.88
CA GLU A 23 -4.06 3.94 4.86
C GLU A 23 -4.61 2.55 4.51
N GLU A 24 -4.04 1.88 3.52
CA GLU A 24 -4.43 0.52 3.14
C GLU A 24 -4.13 -0.49 4.25
N LEU A 25 -2.99 -0.39 4.93
CA LEU A 25 -2.66 -1.26 6.07
C LEU A 25 -3.65 -1.10 7.22
N LYS A 26 -4.08 0.13 7.53
CA LYS A 26 -5.11 0.40 8.54
C LYS A 26 -6.45 -0.19 8.12
N SER A 27 -6.84 0.02 6.87
CA SER A 27 -8.06 -0.54 6.26
C SER A 27 -8.09 -2.07 6.44
N ARG A 28 -7.05 -2.76 5.95
CA ARG A 28 -6.94 -4.22 6.07
C ARG A 28 -6.97 -4.69 7.52
N ARG A 29 -6.21 -4.07 8.42
CA ARG A 29 -6.21 -4.48 9.84
C ARG A 29 -7.60 -4.32 10.46
N PHE A 30 -8.28 -3.22 10.18
CA PHE A 30 -9.63 -2.95 10.69
C PHE A 30 -10.63 -3.99 10.18
N PHE A 31 -10.68 -4.24 8.87
CA PHE A 31 -11.61 -5.20 8.30
C PHE A 31 -11.27 -6.66 8.64
N ASN A 32 -9.98 -7.01 8.78
CA ASN A 32 -9.57 -8.31 9.30
C ASN A 32 -10.07 -8.51 10.73
N ALA A 33 -9.98 -7.50 11.59
CA ALA A 33 -10.50 -7.58 12.96
C ALA A 33 -12.04 -7.70 12.99
N LEU A 34 -12.76 -7.01 12.09
CA LEU A 34 -14.21 -7.19 11.94
C LEU A 34 -14.56 -8.61 11.50
N HIS A 35 -13.82 -9.16 10.54
CA HIS A 35 -14.01 -10.53 10.08
C HIS A 35 -13.76 -11.56 11.19
N GLU A 36 -12.71 -11.38 12.00
CA GLU A 36 -12.43 -12.20 13.20
C GLU A 36 -13.59 -12.19 14.23
N LEU A 37 -14.40 -11.13 14.24
CA LEU A 37 -15.60 -10.99 15.08
C LEU A 37 -16.89 -11.53 14.43
N GLY A 38 -16.79 -12.12 13.23
CA GLY A 38 -17.94 -12.67 12.49
C GLY A 38 -18.67 -11.67 11.60
N PHE A 39 -18.13 -10.45 11.42
CA PHE A 39 -18.64 -9.52 10.41
C PHE A 39 -18.02 -9.85 9.05
N GLU A 40 -18.73 -10.61 8.23
CA GLU A 40 -18.28 -10.97 6.89
C GLU A 40 -18.66 -9.88 5.86
N TYR A 41 -17.80 -9.71 4.85
CA TYR A 41 -18.00 -8.90 3.65
C TYR A 41 -18.40 -7.42 3.87
N SER A 42 -17.42 -6.52 3.77
CA SER A 42 -17.65 -5.07 3.77
C SER A 42 -17.53 -4.48 2.36
N PHE A 43 -18.63 -3.92 1.85
CA PHE A 43 -18.63 -3.10 0.63
C PHE A 43 -17.88 -1.77 0.77
N PHE A 44 -17.48 -1.42 1.99
CA PHE A 44 -16.88 -0.12 2.33
C PHE A 44 -15.37 -0.19 2.50
N GLN A 45 -14.75 -1.35 2.30
CA GLN A 45 -13.30 -1.47 2.36
C GLN A 45 -12.67 -0.72 1.18
N PRO A 46 -11.86 0.32 1.42
CA PRO A 46 -11.11 0.94 0.34
C PRO A 46 -10.05 -0.05 -0.19
N HIS A 47 -9.86 0.00 -1.50
CA HIS A 47 -8.87 -0.77 -2.25
C HIS A 47 -7.88 0.22 -2.88
N LEU A 48 -6.73 0.41 -2.22
CA LEU A 48 -5.69 1.35 -2.67
C LEU A 48 -4.53 0.67 -3.41
N ASP A 49 -4.65 -0.62 -3.70
CA ASP A 49 -3.68 -1.43 -4.45
C ASP A 49 -3.21 -0.75 -5.75
N HIS A 50 -4.13 -0.44 -6.65
CA HIS A 50 -3.83 0.23 -7.91
C HIS A 50 -3.04 1.54 -7.76
N PRO A 51 -3.53 2.55 -6.99
CA PRO A 51 -2.79 3.79 -6.85
C PRO A 51 -1.44 3.61 -6.14
N ILE A 52 -1.31 2.65 -5.21
CA ILE A 52 -0.02 2.33 -4.57
C ILE A 52 0.96 1.79 -5.60
N LEU A 53 0.59 0.74 -6.34
CA LEU A 53 1.43 0.08 -7.33
C LEU A 53 1.87 1.07 -8.43
N GLN A 54 0.94 1.88 -8.95
CA GLN A 54 1.26 2.93 -9.91
C GLN A 54 2.22 3.98 -9.33
N THR A 55 2.03 4.40 -8.08
CA THR A 55 2.90 5.41 -7.43
C THR A 55 4.33 4.90 -7.26
N VAL A 56 4.50 3.62 -6.91
CA VAL A 56 5.84 3.00 -6.81
C VAL A 56 6.42 2.61 -8.17
N GLY A 57 5.60 2.63 -9.23
CA GLY A 57 6.00 2.30 -10.60
C GLY A 57 6.07 0.81 -10.87
N LEU A 58 5.16 0.04 -10.28
CA LEU A 58 4.86 -1.35 -10.59
C LEU A 58 3.55 -1.43 -11.39
N ASP A 59 3.41 -2.39 -12.30
CA ASP A 59 2.19 -2.57 -13.09
C ASP A 59 1.08 -3.22 -12.23
N PRO A 60 -0.04 -2.53 -11.97
CA PRO A 60 -1.14 -3.09 -11.19
C PRO A 60 -1.93 -4.18 -11.94
N ASN A 61 -1.79 -4.29 -13.26
CA ASN A 61 -2.49 -5.32 -14.05
C ASN A 61 -1.67 -6.59 -14.23
N ASN A 62 -0.47 -6.65 -13.65
CA ASN A 62 0.34 -7.85 -13.64
C ASN A 62 -0.05 -8.71 -12.42
N ASP A 63 -0.67 -9.86 -12.68
CA ASP A 63 -1.18 -10.77 -11.65
C ASP A 63 -0.08 -11.16 -10.62
N ASP A 64 1.13 -11.48 -11.07
CA ASP A 64 2.24 -11.85 -10.18
C ASP A 64 2.65 -10.70 -9.23
N ILE A 65 2.52 -9.45 -9.69
CA ILE A 65 2.78 -8.26 -8.88
C ILE A 65 1.64 -8.03 -7.90
N PHE A 66 0.40 -8.19 -8.36
CA PHE A 66 -0.78 -8.01 -7.53
C PHE A 66 -0.83 -9.04 -6.39
N ASP A 67 -0.60 -10.32 -6.69
CA ASP A 67 -0.56 -11.40 -5.71
C ASP A 67 0.55 -11.16 -4.67
N PHE A 68 1.76 -10.85 -5.13
CA PHE A 68 2.88 -10.49 -4.26
C PHE A 68 2.54 -9.32 -3.34
N TYR A 69 1.93 -8.27 -3.88
CA TYR A 69 1.52 -7.10 -3.13
C TYR A 69 0.44 -7.45 -2.10
N SER A 70 -0.57 -8.23 -2.50
CA SER A 70 -1.68 -8.60 -1.62
C SER A 70 -1.19 -9.39 -0.41
N ASP A 71 -0.32 -10.38 -0.64
CA ASP A 71 0.31 -11.18 0.41
C ASP A 71 1.22 -10.34 1.32
N LEU A 72 1.96 -9.40 0.75
CA LEU A 72 2.80 -8.48 1.51
C LEU A 72 1.94 -7.62 2.45
N MET A 73 0.88 -7.02 1.93
CA MET A 73 -0.01 -6.15 2.71
C MET A 73 -0.78 -6.90 3.78
N ASP A 74 -1.27 -8.11 3.50
CA ASP A 74 -1.95 -8.94 4.49
C ASP A 74 -1.02 -9.28 5.67
N ARG A 75 0.20 -9.77 5.38
CA ARG A 75 1.20 -10.07 6.40
C ARG A 75 1.54 -8.86 7.27
N HIS A 76 1.80 -7.70 6.65
CA HIS A 76 2.17 -6.50 7.40
C HIS A 76 0.99 -5.89 8.17
N SER A 77 -0.25 -6.03 7.68
CA SER A 77 -1.42 -5.55 8.40
C SER A 77 -1.63 -6.29 9.73
N LYS A 78 -1.37 -7.61 9.76
CA LYS A 78 -1.49 -8.47 10.94
C LYS A 78 -0.45 -8.16 12.03
N LEU A 79 0.68 -7.54 11.66
CA LEU A 79 1.72 -7.13 12.60
C LEU A 79 1.39 -5.82 13.32
N ILE A 80 0.32 -5.13 12.94
CA ILE A 80 -0.05 -3.85 13.56
C ILE A 80 -0.86 -4.11 14.83
N SER A 81 -0.30 -3.67 15.96
CA SER A 81 -0.99 -3.64 17.25
C SER A 81 -0.56 -2.42 18.06
N ALA A 82 -1.28 -2.12 19.14
CA ALA A 82 -0.93 -1.03 20.04
C ALA A 82 0.43 -1.22 20.75
N GLU A 83 0.93 -2.46 20.79
CA GLU A 83 2.07 -2.88 21.62
C GLU A 83 3.31 -3.26 20.81
N THR A 84 3.17 -3.55 19.52
CA THR A 84 4.25 -4.15 18.71
C THR A 84 4.83 -3.18 17.68
N LYS A 85 4.14 -3.02 16.55
CA LYS A 85 4.62 -2.26 15.39
C LYS A 85 3.58 -1.23 14.98
N SER A 86 4.04 0.01 14.83
CA SER A 86 3.21 1.11 14.33
C SER A 86 2.92 0.94 12.84
N VAL A 87 1.82 1.54 12.39
CA VAL A 87 1.44 1.63 10.97
C VAL A 87 2.61 2.18 10.14
N ASN A 88 3.27 3.24 10.61
CA ASN A 88 4.37 3.88 9.89
C ASN A 88 5.57 2.94 9.69
N ALA A 89 5.91 2.15 10.72
CA ALA A 89 6.99 1.18 10.61
C ALA A 89 6.65 0.09 9.58
N GLN A 90 5.41 -0.41 9.58
CA GLN A 90 4.98 -1.41 8.61
C GLN A 90 4.88 -0.84 7.19
N ALA A 91 4.38 0.39 7.04
CA ALA A 91 4.32 1.06 5.75
C ALA A 91 5.71 1.25 5.13
N LYS A 92 6.71 1.59 5.94
CA LYS A 92 8.10 1.69 5.50
C LYS A 92 8.65 0.34 5.02
N GLU A 93 8.46 -0.73 5.79
CA GLU A 93 8.92 -2.07 5.40
C GLU A 93 8.27 -2.57 4.12
N VAL A 94 6.97 -2.31 3.95
CA VAL A 94 6.25 -2.61 2.70
C VAL A 94 6.86 -1.82 1.55
N TYR A 95 7.00 -0.50 1.69
CA TYR A 95 7.57 0.36 0.64
C TYR A 95 8.97 -0.11 0.22
N ASP A 96 9.86 -0.35 1.18
CA ASP A 96 11.21 -0.84 0.92
C ASP A 96 11.18 -2.20 0.18
N THR A 97 10.24 -3.06 0.52
CA THR A 97 10.06 -4.37 -0.14
C THR A 97 9.53 -4.22 -1.57
N LEU A 98 8.57 -3.32 -1.81
CA LEU A 98 8.08 -3.02 -3.16
C LEU A 98 9.18 -2.43 -4.05
N MET A 99 10.02 -1.55 -3.49
CA MET A 99 11.16 -0.99 -4.21
C MET A 99 12.20 -2.05 -4.58
N ARG A 100 12.45 -3.04 -3.72
CA ARG A 100 13.28 -4.21 -4.07
C ARG A 100 12.66 -5.06 -5.17
N LYS A 101 11.35 -5.33 -5.09
CA LYS A 101 10.63 -6.07 -6.14
C LYS A 101 10.73 -5.37 -7.50
N LYS A 102 10.57 -4.04 -7.52
CA LYS A 102 10.75 -3.21 -8.73
C LYS A 102 12.14 -3.33 -9.34
N GLN A 103 13.20 -3.39 -8.52
CA GLN A 103 14.57 -3.56 -8.99
C GLN A 103 14.86 -4.97 -9.54
N SER A 104 14.02 -5.96 -9.22
CA SER A 104 14.14 -7.34 -9.69
C SER A 104 13.33 -7.65 -10.95
N GLN A 105 12.58 -6.67 -11.47
CA GLN A 105 11.97 -6.72 -12.80
C GLN A 105 13.00 -6.36 -13.86
#